data_AF-A0A7V2XM31-F1
#
_entry.id   AF-A0A7V2XM31-F1
#
_cell.length_a   1.000
_cell.length_b   1.000
_cell.length_c   1.000
_cell.angle_alpha   90.00
_cell.angle_beta   90.00
_cell.angle_gamma   90.00
#
_symmetry.space_group_name_H-M   'P 1'
#
loop_
_entity.id
_entity.type
_entity.pdbx_description
1 polymer ?
#
loop_
_entity_poly.entity_id
_entity_poly.type
_entity_poly.pdbx_seq_one_letter_code
_entity_poly.pdbx_strand_id
1 'polypeptide(L)' 'MLSRTADHLFWMSRYTERAENTARILDVNYQTSLLPQSAAVAQVGWEGLLRISELMPAYQYQYGEVTPK' A
#
# COMPACT_ATOMS: atom_id res chain seq x y z
N MET A 1 -4.60 31.06 -19.67
CA MET A 1 -3.37 30.44 -19.10
C MET A 1 -3.52 29.97 -17.65
N LEU A 2 -4.40 30.53 -16.80
CA LEU A 2 -4.65 30.00 -15.44
C LEU A 2 -5.17 28.54 -15.41
N SER A 3 -5.88 28.11 -16.46
CA SER A 3 -6.55 26.80 -16.51
C SER A 3 -5.59 25.60 -16.51
N ARG A 4 -4.42 25.68 -17.17
CA ARG A 4 -3.47 24.55 -17.21
C ARG A 4 -2.71 24.38 -15.91
N THR A 5 -2.28 25.49 -15.29
CA THR A 5 -1.64 25.44 -13.98
C THR A 5 -2.61 24.94 -12.91
N ALA A 6 -3.87 25.37 -12.94
CA ALA A 6 -4.90 24.87 -12.04
C ALA A 6 -5.16 23.36 -12.23
N ASP A 7 -5.22 22.88 -13.48
CA ASP A 7 -5.37 21.45 -13.79
C ASP A 7 -4.17 20.62 -13.29
N HIS A 8 -2.94 21.09 -13.50
CA HIS A 8 -1.75 20.42 -12.98
C HIS A 8 -1.74 20.35 -11.45
N LEU A 9 -2.10 21.44 -10.77
CA LEU A 9 -2.18 21.47 -9.30
C LEU A 9 -3.28 20.54 -8.78
N PHE A 10 -4.41 20.44 -9.47
CA PHE A 10 -5.49 19.52 -9.14
C PHE A 10 -5.03 18.06 -9.21
N TRP A 11 -4.39 17.65 -10.31
CA TRP A 11 -3.88 16.29 -10.43
C TRP A 11 -2.76 16.00 -9.45
N MET A 12 -1.85 16.96 -9.25
CA MET A 12 -0.77 16.83 -8.28
C MET A 12 -1.31 16.59 -6.87
N SER A 13 -2.26 17.39 -6.40
CA SER A 13 -2.82 17.23 -5.05
C SER A 13 -3.52 15.87 -4.89
N ARG A 14 -4.27 15.42 -5.91
CA ARG A 14 -4.92 14.10 -5.90
C ARG A 14 -3.92 12.95 -5.88
N TYR A 15 -2.81 13.05 -6.62
CA TYR A 15 -1.76 12.04 -6.57
C TYR A 15 -1.00 12.06 -5.25
N THR A 16 -0.75 13.24 -4.67
CA THR A 16 -0.15 13.36 -3.34
C THR A 16 -1.04 12.74 -2.26
N GLU A 17 -2.34 13.05 -2.25
CA GLU A 17 -3.31 12.47 -1.32
C GLU A 17 -3.36 10.94 -1.46
N ARG A 18 -3.38 10.42 -2.68
CA ARG A 18 -3.36 8.98 -2.94
C ARG A 18 -2.07 8.33 -2.44
N ALA A 19 -0.91 8.95 -2.70
CA ALA A 19 0.38 8.45 -2.24
C ALA A 19 0.46 8.43 -0.71
N GLU A 20 -0.01 9.48 -0.05
CA GLU A 20 -0.08 9.56 1.41
C GLU A 20 -1.00 8.48 1.99
N ASN A 21 -2.16 8.25 1.38
CA ASN A 21 -3.07 7.19 1.81
C ASN A 21 -2.43 5.80 1.71
N THR A 22 -1.74 5.50 0.60
CA THR A 22 -1.01 4.23 0.45
C THR A 22 0.12 4.10 1.48
N ALA A 23 0.90 5.16 1.71
CA ALA A 23 1.97 5.17 2.70
C ALA A 23 1.45 4.91 4.11
N ARG A 24 0.30 5.51 4.48
CA ARG A 24 -0.35 5.30 5.78
C ARG A 24 -0.79 3.86 5.99
N ILE A 25 -1.42 3.24 4.99
CA ILE A 25 -1.85 1.83 5.07
C ILE A 25 -0.63 0.92 5.25
N LEU A 26 0.44 1.17 4.50
CA LEU A 26 1.68 0.42 4.61
C LEU A 26 2.33 0.57 5.98
N ASP A 27 2.45 1.80 6.48
CA ASP A 27 3.05 2.06 7.79
C ASP A 27 2.27 1.36 8.91
N VAL A 28 0.94 1.50 8.94
CA VAL A 28 0.11 0.80 9.95
C VAL A 28 0.28 -0.71 9.89
N ASN A 29 0.29 -1.30 8.69
CA ASN A 29 0.48 -2.74 8.53
C ASN A 29 1.88 -3.18 9.01
N TYR A 30 2.91 -2.40 8.65
CA TYR A 30 4.27 -2.64 9.08
C TYR A 30 4.43 -2.54 10.59
N GLN A 31 3.97 -1.46 11.22
CA GLN A 31 3.99 -1.31 12.68
C GLN A 31 3.22 -2.44 13.37
N THR A 32 2.07 -2.82 12.82
CA THR A 32 1.28 -3.94 13.34
C THR A 32 2.07 -5.24 13.26
N SER A 33 2.79 -5.50 12.16
CA SER A 33 3.60 -6.71 11.98
C SER A 33 4.74 -6.86 13.00
N LEU A 34 5.21 -5.75 13.58
CA LEU A 34 6.25 -5.73 14.61
C LEU A 34 5.75 -6.09 16.01
N LEU A 35 4.43 -6.07 16.23
CA LEU A 35 3.85 -6.46 17.52
C LEU A 35 3.95 -7.98 17.72
N PRO A 36 4.04 -8.46 18.98
CA PRO A 36 4.05 -9.89 19.27
C PRO A 36 2.80 -10.58 18.72
N GLN A 37 2.98 -11.37 17.66
CA GLN A 37 1.92 -12.14 17.02
C GLN A 37 2.50 -13.38 16.34
N SER A 38 1.64 -14.30 15.91
CA SER A 38 2.09 -15.46 15.14
C SER A 38 2.45 -15.05 13.71
N ALA A 39 3.39 -15.77 13.10
CA ALA A 39 3.72 -15.59 11.69
C ALA A 39 2.47 -15.70 10.79
N ALA A 40 1.54 -16.60 11.09
CA ALA A 40 0.29 -16.73 10.33
C ALA A 40 -0.56 -15.44 10.36
N VAL A 41 -0.64 -14.74 11.50
CA VAL A 41 -1.39 -13.48 11.60
C VAL A 41 -0.68 -12.37 10.81
N ALA A 42 0.65 -12.29 10.90
CA ALA A 42 1.42 -11.33 10.11
C ALA A 42 1.26 -11.58 8.60
N GLN A 43 1.27 -12.84 8.16
CA GLN A 43 1.03 -13.22 6.76
C GLN A 43 -0.32 -12.73 6.26
N VAL A 44 -1.40 -12.98 7.02
CA VAL A 44 -2.75 -12.53 6.68
C VAL A 44 -2.80 -11.01 6.57
N GLY A 45 -2.09 -10.29 7.44
CA GLY A 45 -1.94 -8.84 7.37
C GLY A 45 -1.32 -8.37 6.06
N TRP A 46 -0.18 -8.94 5.65
CA TRP A 46 0.49 -8.60 4.41
C TRP A 46 -0.33 -8.96 3.17
N GLU A 47 -0.97 -10.13 3.17
CA GLU A 47 -1.85 -10.52 2.08
C GLU A 47 -3.08 -9.62 1.97
N GLY A 48 -3.63 -9.17 3.11
CA GLY A 48 -4.74 -8.22 3.16
C GLY A 48 -4.37 -6.89 2.50
N LEU A 49 -3.20 -6.34 2.82
CA LEU A 49 -2.68 -5.12 2.21
C LEU A 49 -2.54 -5.27 0.68
N LEU A 50 -1.94 -6.36 0.23
CA LEU A 50 -1.74 -6.65 -1.21
C LEU A 50 -3.07 -6.83 -1.94
N ARG A 51 -4.07 -7.46 -1.31
CA ARG A 51 -5.42 -7.63 -1.89
C ARG A 51 -6.15 -6.29 -2.00
N ILE A 52 -6.15 -5.47 -0.95
CA ILE A 52 -6.82 -4.15 -0.95
C ILE A 52 -6.20 -3.21 -1.99
N SER A 53 -4.89 -3.33 -2.22
CA SER A 53 -4.17 -2.53 -3.21
C SER A 53 -4.23 -3.10 -4.62
N GLU A 54 -4.94 -4.23 -4.83
CA GLU A 54 -4.97 -4.99 -6.09
C GLU A 54 -3.58 -5.42 -6.61
N LEU A 55 -2.60 -5.52 -5.71
CA LEU A 55 -1.22 -5.86 -6.03
C LEU A 55 -0.91 -7.35 -5.89
N MET A 56 -1.84 -8.15 -5.36
CA MET A 56 -1.62 -9.59 -5.14
C MET A 56 -1.14 -10.33 -6.40
N PRO A 57 -1.76 -10.18 -7.60
CA PRO A 57 -1.30 -10.90 -8.78
C PRO A 57 0.12 -10.48 -9.23
N ALA A 58 0.42 -9.18 -9.16
CA ALA A 58 1.74 -8.65 -9.53
C ALA A 58 2.83 -9.12 -8.56
N TYR A 59 2.52 -9.13 -7.26
CA TYR A 59 3.43 -9.63 -6.24
C TYR A 59 3.72 -11.12 -6.43
N GLN A 60 2.67 -11.94 -6.60
CA GLN A 60 2.82 -13.38 -6.80
C GLN A 60 3.61 -13.73 -8.07
N TYR A 61 3.38 -12.98 -9.15
CA TYR A 61 4.16 -13.14 -10.38
C TYR A 61 5.66 -12.88 -10.15
N GLN A 62 6.01 -11.90 -9.32
CA GLN A 62 7.40 -11.48 -9.14
C GLN A 62 8.13 -12.19 -7.99
N TYR A 63 7.42 -12.55 -6.91
CA TYR A 63 8.01 -13.03 -5.66
C TYR A 63 7.45 -14.37 -5.16
N GLY A 64 6.34 -14.87 -5.72
CA GLY A 64 5.70 -16.11 -5.28
C GLY A 64 4.77 -15.92 -4.07
N GLU A 65 4.80 -16.87 -3.13
CA GLU A 65 3.92 -16.83 -1.95
C GLU A 65 4.36 -15.76 -0.94
N VAL A 66 3.38 -15.19 -0.23
CA VAL A 66 3.63 -14.18 0.81
C VAL A 66 4.17 -14.89 2.05
N THR A 67 5.46 -14.75 2.31
CA THR A 67 6.10 -15.27 3.52
C THR A 67 6.46 -14.13 4.47
N PRO A 68 5.87 -14.04 5.67
CA PRO A 68 6.36 -13.11 6.68
C PRO A 68 7.72 -13.59 7.18
N LYS A 69 8.75 -12.73 7.08
CA LYS A 69 10.07 -12.97 7.67
C LYS A 69 10.17 -12.34 9.04
#